data_AF-A0A3S1ES04-F1
#
_entry.id   AF-A0A3S1ES04-F1
#
_cell.length_a   1.000
_cell.length_b   1.000
_cell.length_c   1.000
_cell.angle_alpha   90.00
_cell.angle_beta   90.00
_cell.angle_gamma   90.00
#
_symmetry.space_group_name_H-M   'P 1'
#
loop_
_entity.id
_entity.type
_entity.pdbx_description
1 polymer ?
#
loop_
_entity_poly.entity_id
_entity_poly.type
_entity_poly.pdbx_seq_one_letter_code
_entity_poly.pdbx_strand_id
1 'polypeptide(L)'
;GSGKNRPTWKEEREREAAELGFKTQPYTVIIGGGQGGIALGARLRQLGVPTIIIEKNERAGDSWRKRYKSLCLHDPVWYDHLPYIDFPKNWPVFSPKDKIGDWLEMYTKVMELNYWSSTEAKSASYDDKTKEWTVVVHRDGKDITLKPKQLVLATGQSGKANLPKFKGMETFKGDQHHSSKHPGPDAYAGKKAVVIGSNNSAHDIAAALWEAGADVTMVQRSSTHISRSDTLMEIGLGSLYSEQALQNGITTAKADLIFASLPYKILHEFQIPAYAEMKKRDAAFYKGLEKAGFMLDWGDDESGLFMKYLRRGSGYYIDVGASQLVIDGSIKLKSGVDVEEIKQHSVLL
;
A
#
# COMPACT_ATOMS: atom_id res chain seq x y z
N GLY A 1 -6.33 -18.17 37.46
CA GLY A 1 -6.25 -18.70 38.84
C GLY A 1 -6.25 -20.22 38.83
N SER A 2 -6.05 -20.83 39.99
CA SER A 2 -6.10 -22.29 40.14
C SER A 2 -7.55 -22.76 40.28
N GLY A 3 -7.96 -23.73 39.47
CA GLY A 3 -9.32 -24.30 39.48
C GLY A 3 -9.31 -25.70 38.89
N LYS A 4 -10.16 -26.59 39.42
CA LYS A 4 -10.35 -27.94 38.88
C LYS A 4 -10.92 -27.84 37.45
N ASN A 5 -10.41 -28.65 36.52
CA ASN A 5 -10.83 -28.69 35.10
C ASN A 5 -10.66 -27.38 34.32
N ARG A 6 -9.74 -26.49 34.73
CA ARG A 6 -9.44 -25.27 33.97
C ARG A 6 -8.76 -25.63 32.64
N PRO A 7 -9.26 -25.20 31.48
CA PRO A 7 -8.58 -25.39 30.21
C PRO A 7 -7.27 -24.59 30.18
N THR A 8 -6.26 -25.16 29.55
CA THR A 8 -5.00 -24.49 29.24
C THR A 8 -5.22 -23.46 28.13
N TRP A 9 -4.31 -22.49 28.01
CA TRP A 9 -4.32 -21.52 26.91
C TRP A 9 -4.41 -22.20 25.53
N LYS A 10 -3.65 -23.29 25.34
CA LYS A 10 -3.65 -24.04 24.09
C LYS A 10 -5.03 -24.64 23.79
N GLU A 11 -5.66 -25.28 24.77
CA GLU A 11 -7.01 -25.86 24.62
C GLU A 11 -8.07 -24.79 24.36
N GLU A 12 -7.94 -23.61 24.97
CA GLU A 12 -8.84 -22.48 24.69
C GLU A 12 -8.70 -21.98 23.24
N ARG A 13 -7.45 -21.86 22.75
CA ARG A 13 -7.16 -21.44 21.37
C ARG A 13 -7.59 -22.47 20.33
N GLU A 14 -7.34 -23.75 20.59
CA GLU A 14 -7.78 -24.85 19.72
C GLU A 14 -9.31 -24.95 19.66
N ARG A 15 -9.98 -24.78 20.81
CA ARG A 15 -11.45 -24.73 20.86
C ARG A 15 -11.99 -23.54 20.07
N GLU A 16 -11.43 -22.34 20.27
CA GLU A 16 -11.87 -21.14 19.52
C GLU A 16 -11.69 -21.32 18.01
N ALA A 17 -10.53 -21.84 17.58
CA ALA A 17 -10.25 -22.09 16.16
C ALA A 17 -11.19 -23.14 15.54
N ALA A 18 -11.63 -24.14 16.31
CA ALA A 18 -12.53 -25.18 15.86
C ALA A 18 -14.01 -24.74 15.85
N GLU A 19 -14.42 -23.87 16.78
CA GLU A 19 -15.83 -23.52 16.96
C GLU A 19 -16.23 -22.21 16.25
N LEU A 20 -15.36 -21.21 16.22
CA LEU A 20 -15.69 -19.89 15.66
C LEU A 20 -15.81 -19.95 14.13
N GLY A 21 -16.92 -19.45 13.60
CA GLY A 21 -17.30 -19.56 12.18
C GLY A 21 -18.06 -20.83 11.83
N PHE A 22 -18.19 -21.77 12.76
CA PHE A 22 -18.90 -23.04 12.57
C PHE A 22 -20.04 -23.15 13.60
N LYS A 23 -19.72 -23.66 14.80
CA LYS A 23 -20.65 -23.84 15.92
C LYS A 23 -21.07 -22.50 16.53
N THR A 24 -20.11 -21.57 16.63
CA THR A 24 -20.35 -20.22 17.13
C THR A 24 -20.08 -19.25 15.98
N GLN A 25 -21.05 -18.41 15.64
CA GLN A 25 -20.88 -17.42 14.58
C GLN A 25 -20.10 -16.20 15.10
N PRO A 26 -19.19 -15.61 14.30
CA PRO A 26 -18.48 -14.41 14.70
C PRO A 26 -19.45 -13.24 14.84
N TYR A 27 -19.12 -12.27 15.70
CA TYR A 27 -19.85 -11.01 15.74
C TYR A 27 -19.45 -10.11 14.56
N THR A 28 -18.14 -10.08 14.25
CA THR A 28 -17.56 -9.30 13.16
C THR A 28 -16.84 -10.19 12.16
N VAL A 29 -17.06 -9.98 10.87
CA VAL A 29 -16.20 -10.50 9.81
C VAL A 29 -15.49 -9.34 9.13
N ILE A 30 -14.18 -9.46 8.98
CA ILE A 30 -13.34 -8.51 8.24
C ILE A 30 -12.91 -9.18 6.94
N ILE A 31 -13.30 -8.61 5.80
CA ILE A 31 -12.86 -9.08 4.47
C ILE A 31 -11.60 -8.32 4.07
N GLY A 32 -10.48 -9.01 4.02
CA GLY A 32 -9.14 -8.48 3.73
C GLY A 32 -8.24 -8.58 4.96
N GLY A 33 -7.15 -9.34 4.85
CA GLY A 33 -6.16 -9.55 5.90
C GLY A 33 -4.83 -8.83 5.65
N GLY A 34 -4.86 -7.70 4.95
CA GLY A 34 -3.76 -6.73 4.92
C GLY A 34 -3.67 -5.94 6.24
N GLN A 35 -2.76 -4.96 6.30
CA GLN A 35 -2.49 -4.21 7.55
C GLN A 35 -3.73 -3.56 8.19
N GLY A 36 -4.67 -3.04 7.39
CA GLY A 36 -5.90 -2.42 7.93
C GLY A 36 -6.82 -3.44 8.62
N GLY A 37 -6.99 -4.62 8.01
CA GLY A 37 -7.78 -5.69 8.61
C GLY A 37 -7.11 -6.31 9.83
N ILE A 38 -5.77 -6.47 9.79
CA ILE A 38 -4.96 -6.94 10.91
C ILE A 38 -5.00 -5.95 12.08
N ALA A 39 -4.85 -4.64 11.82
CA ALA A 39 -4.90 -3.60 12.84
C ALA A 39 -6.28 -3.56 13.54
N LEU A 40 -7.37 -3.55 12.76
CA LEU A 40 -8.72 -3.59 13.32
C LEU A 40 -8.97 -4.88 14.10
N GLY A 41 -8.57 -6.02 13.54
CA GLY A 41 -8.70 -7.32 14.20
C GLY A 41 -7.99 -7.36 15.56
N ALA A 42 -6.80 -6.77 15.66
CA ALA A 42 -6.09 -6.64 16.93
C ALA A 42 -6.84 -5.78 17.94
N ARG A 43 -7.42 -4.64 17.53
CA ARG A 43 -8.25 -3.82 18.43
C ARG A 43 -9.47 -4.60 18.93
N LEU A 44 -10.17 -5.29 18.03
CA LEU A 44 -11.35 -6.10 18.37
C LEU A 44 -11.01 -7.28 19.28
N ARG A 45 -9.86 -7.93 19.08
CA ARG A 45 -9.35 -8.99 19.96
C ARG A 45 -9.15 -8.50 21.39
N GLN A 46 -8.55 -7.32 21.57
CA GLN A 46 -8.35 -6.72 22.91
C GLN A 46 -9.67 -6.31 23.58
N LEU A 47 -10.71 -6.05 22.81
CA LEU A 47 -12.06 -5.76 23.31
C LEU A 47 -12.92 -7.02 23.53
N GLY A 48 -12.39 -8.21 23.25
CA GLY A 48 -13.12 -9.48 23.39
C GLY A 48 -14.24 -9.67 22.35
N VAL A 49 -14.21 -8.95 21.22
CA VAL A 49 -15.22 -9.06 20.17
C VAL A 49 -14.92 -10.27 19.27
N PRO A 50 -15.81 -11.28 19.18
CA PRO A 50 -15.59 -12.46 18.34
C PRO A 50 -15.46 -12.06 16.87
N THR A 51 -14.27 -12.20 16.31
CA THR A 51 -13.93 -11.67 14.99
C THR A 51 -13.21 -12.72 14.16
N ILE A 52 -13.54 -12.80 12.87
CA ILE A 52 -12.76 -13.55 11.86
C ILE A 52 -12.24 -12.56 10.81
N ILE A 53 -10.94 -12.65 10.50
CA ILE A 53 -10.32 -11.93 9.38
C ILE A 53 -10.17 -12.90 8.22
N ILE A 54 -10.68 -12.55 7.05
CA ILE A 54 -10.59 -13.35 5.83
C ILE A 54 -9.51 -12.79 4.92
N GLU A 55 -8.60 -13.64 4.47
CA GLU A 55 -7.56 -13.30 3.50
C GLU A 55 -7.48 -14.36 2.39
N LYS A 56 -7.46 -13.90 1.14
CA LYS A 56 -7.36 -14.80 -0.02
C LYS A 56 -5.94 -15.30 -0.27
N ASN A 57 -4.92 -14.58 0.17
CA ASN A 57 -3.54 -15.03 0.10
C ASN A 57 -3.25 -16.14 1.11
N GLU A 58 -2.22 -16.93 0.81
CA GLU A 58 -1.85 -18.12 1.57
C GLU A 58 -1.32 -17.77 2.96
N ARG A 59 -0.55 -16.67 3.06
CA ARG A 59 0.06 -16.21 4.31
C ARG A 59 -0.29 -14.75 4.59
N ALA A 60 -0.37 -14.42 5.87
CA ALA A 60 -0.44 -13.04 6.31
C ALA A 60 0.79 -12.26 5.79
N GLY A 61 0.58 -11.03 5.33
CA GLY A 61 1.63 -10.20 4.76
C GLY A 61 1.93 -10.44 3.27
N ASP A 62 1.33 -11.44 2.63
CA ASP A 62 1.55 -11.70 1.19
C ASP A 62 1.03 -10.59 0.27
N SER A 63 0.12 -9.73 0.77
CA SER A 63 -0.27 -8.49 0.09
C SER A 63 0.92 -7.56 -0.19
N TRP A 64 1.97 -7.67 0.63
CA TRP A 64 3.24 -6.98 0.48
C TRP A 64 4.27 -7.84 -0.24
N ARG A 65 4.48 -9.11 0.18
CA ARG A 65 5.50 -9.98 -0.46
C ARG A 65 5.31 -10.16 -1.97
N LYS A 66 4.06 -10.15 -2.44
CA LYS A 66 3.71 -10.27 -3.87
C LYS A 66 3.86 -8.98 -4.69
N ARG A 67 4.32 -7.87 -4.09
CA ARG A 67 4.67 -6.65 -4.82
C ARG A 67 6.01 -6.79 -5.55
N TYR A 68 6.34 -5.86 -6.44
CA TYR A 68 7.56 -5.89 -7.24
C TYR A 68 8.82 -5.95 -6.35
N LYS A 69 9.85 -6.64 -6.85
CA LYS A 69 11.05 -7.04 -6.10
C LYS A 69 11.69 -5.90 -5.29
N SER A 70 11.82 -4.73 -5.89
CA SER A 70 12.53 -3.57 -5.32
C SER A 70 11.69 -2.70 -4.38
N LEU A 71 10.43 -3.02 -4.11
CA LEU A 71 9.56 -2.15 -3.30
C LEU A 71 10.09 -1.96 -1.87
N CYS A 72 10.36 -0.70 -1.55
CA CYS A 72 10.52 -0.17 -0.21
C CYS A 72 9.35 0.76 0.12
N LEU A 73 8.97 0.86 1.39
CA LEU A 73 8.01 1.87 1.83
C LEU A 73 8.59 3.27 1.63
N HIS A 74 7.74 4.22 1.26
CA HIS A 74 8.12 5.62 1.07
C HIS A 74 7.81 6.46 2.32
N ASP A 75 6.98 5.92 3.21
CA ASP A 75 6.66 6.50 4.50
C ASP A 75 7.70 6.06 5.54
N PRO A 76 7.98 6.91 6.54
CA PRO A 76 8.99 6.60 7.54
C PRO A 76 8.44 5.66 8.60
N VAL A 77 9.32 4.86 9.21
CA VAL A 77 9.01 3.81 10.19
C VAL A 77 8.09 4.24 11.34
N TRP A 78 8.15 5.52 11.74
CA TRP A 78 7.31 6.09 12.80
C TRP A 78 5.83 6.25 12.41
N TYR A 79 5.54 6.36 11.10
CA TYR A 79 4.19 6.46 10.54
C TYR A 79 3.52 5.08 10.39
N ASP A 80 4.32 4.02 10.35
CA ASP A 80 3.89 2.70 9.86
C ASP A 80 3.58 1.69 10.98
N HIS A 81 3.72 2.08 12.26
CA HIS A 81 3.48 1.18 13.39
C HIS A 81 2.06 0.61 13.40
N LEU A 82 1.94 -0.62 13.91
CA LEU A 82 0.64 -1.21 14.22
C LEU A 82 0.28 -0.93 15.69
N PRO A 83 -1.02 -0.98 16.05
CA PRO A 83 -1.42 -0.86 17.45
C PRO A 83 -0.67 -1.86 18.36
N TYR A 84 -0.38 -1.47 19.59
CA TYR A 84 0.15 -2.31 20.68
C TYR A 84 1.60 -2.80 20.58
N ILE A 85 2.14 -3.01 19.37
CA ILE A 85 3.52 -3.46 19.17
C ILE A 85 4.17 -2.57 18.12
N ASP A 86 5.08 -1.71 18.57
CA ASP A 86 5.90 -0.88 17.70
C ASP A 86 6.92 -1.73 16.94
N PHE A 87 7.37 -1.23 15.79
CA PHE A 87 8.50 -1.85 15.10
C PHE A 87 9.77 -1.81 15.97
N PRO A 88 10.65 -2.81 15.85
CA PRO A 88 11.94 -2.82 16.54
C PRO A 88 12.77 -1.58 16.21
N LYS A 89 13.43 -1.01 17.22
CA LYS A 89 14.22 0.22 17.09
C LYS A 89 15.37 0.15 16.07
N ASN A 90 15.81 -1.05 15.69
CA ASN A 90 16.87 -1.26 14.70
C ASN A 90 16.34 -1.43 13.27
N TRP A 91 15.05 -1.19 13.04
CA TRP A 91 14.48 -1.20 11.69
C TRP A 91 14.99 -0.01 10.87
N PRO A 92 15.12 -0.18 9.55
CA PRO A 92 15.41 0.93 8.67
C PRO A 92 14.24 1.92 8.70
N VAL A 93 14.54 3.20 8.47
CA VAL A 93 13.50 4.25 8.36
C VAL A 93 12.51 3.89 7.26
N PHE A 94 12.99 3.39 6.12
CA PHE A 94 12.15 2.90 5.03
C PHE A 94 12.25 1.38 4.96
N SER A 95 11.12 0.68 5.14
CA SER A 95 11.11 -0.77 5.28
C SER A 95 10.77 -1.50 3.97
N PRO A 96 11.58 -2.51 3.56
CA PRO A 96 11.27 -3.32 2.38
C PRO A 96 9.98 -4.14 2.50
N LYS A 97 9.30 -4.41 1.38
CA LYS A 97 8.02 -5.15 1.33
C LYS A 97 8.05 -6.49 2.07
N ASP A 98 9.15 -7.23 1.99
CA ASP A 98 9.25 -8.58 2.55
C ASP A 98 9.35 -8.53 4.07
N LYS A 99 10.06 -7.52 4.61
CA LYS A 99 10.16 -7.26 6.04
C LYS A 99 8.82 -6.91 6.66
N ILE A 100 8.00 -6.12 5.95
CA ILE A 100 6.61 -5.83 6.34
C ILE A 100 5.75 -7.08 6.27
N GLY A 101 5.93 -7.91 5.24
CA GLY A 101 5.25 -9.20 5.13
C GLY A 101 5.50 -10.09 6.35
N ASP A 102 6.78 -10.26 6.72
CA ASP A 102 7.19 -11.07 7.88
C ASP A 102 6.68 -10.49 9.20
N TRP A 103 6.65 -9.17 9.33
CA TRP A 103 6.07 -8.50 10.49
C TRP A 103 4.58 -8.78 10.63
N LEU A 104 3.81 -8.65 9.56
CA LEU A 104 2.36 -8.89 9.60
C LEU A 104 2.03 -10.34 9.95
N GLU A 105 2.84 -11.29 9.47
CA GLU A 105 2.71 -12.70 9.84
C GLU A 105 3.05 -12.97 11.31
N MET A 106 4.12 -12.36 11.83
CA MET A 106 4.45 -12.44 13.25
C MET A 106 3.34 -11.82 14.09
N TYR A 107 2.88 -10.63 13.71
CA TYR A 107 1.91 -9.84 14.44
C TYR A 107 0.56 -10.56 14.55
N THR A 108 0.06 -11.19 13.48
CA THR A 108 -1.21 -11.97 13.54
C THR A 108 -1.13 -13.11 14.54
N LYS A 109 0.04 -13.77 14.64
CA LYS A 109 0.28 -14.86 15.59
C LYS A 109 0.36 -14.37 17.03
N VAL A 110 1.20 -13.36 17.29
CA VAL A 110 1.45 -12.84 18.66
C VAL A 110 0.20 -12.13 19.21
N MET A 111 -0.56 -11.47 18.36
CA MET A 111 -1.84 -10.84 18.74
C MET A 111 -3.02 -11.81 18.77
N GLU A 112 -2.79 -13.11 18.54
CA GLU A 112 -3.79 -14.18 18.62
C GLU A 112 -5.02 -13.97 17.72
N LEU A 113 -4.82 -13.42 16.53
CA LEU A 113 -5.92 -13.11 15.62
C LEU A 113 -6.50 -14.38 15.00
N ASN A 114 -7.83 -14.46 14.89
CA ASN A 114 -8.49 -15.52 14.11
C ASN A 114 -8.40 -15.16 12.62
N TYR A 115 -7.26 -15.50 12.02
CA TYR A 115 -6.90 -15.16 10.66
C TYR A 115 -7.09 -16.36 9.73
N TRP A 116 -8.10 -16.27 8.85
CA TRP A 116 -8.41 -17.29 7.86
C TRP A 116 -7.73 -16.94 6.53
N SER A 117 -6.49 -17.42 6.36
CA SER A 117 -5.77 -17.33 5.08
C SER A 117 -6.33 -18.33 4.05
N SER A 118 -5.93 -18.20 2.78
CA SER A 118 -6.44 -18.99 1.64
C SER A 118 -7.97 -19.05 1.60
N THR A 119 -8.63 -17.96 2.00
CA THR A 119 -10.08 -17.88 2.11
C THR A 119 -10.60 -16.71 1.28
N GLU A 120 -11.45 -17.01 0.30
CA GLU A 120 -12.03 -16.00 -0.58
C GLU A 120 -13.48 -15.71 -0.17
N ALA A 121 -13.81 -14.45 0.10
CA ALA A 121 -15.21 -14.04 0.25
C ALA A 121 -15.87 -13.96 -1.14
N LYS A 122 -16.89 -14.79 -1.37
CA LYS A 122 -17.61 -14.89 -2.64
C LYS A 122 -18.80 -13.93 -2.71
N SER A 123 -19.54 -13.78 -1.61
CA SER A 123 -20.70 -12.90 -1.54
C SER A 123 -21.00 -12.48 -0.11
N ALA A 124 -21.72 -11.37 0.01
CA ALA A 124 -22.29 -10.91 1.26
C ALA A 124 -23.68 -10.30 1.00
N SER A 125 -24.66 -10.63 1.83
CA SER A 125 -25.98 -10.02 1.82
C SER A 125 -26.41 -9.70 3.24
N TYR A 126 -27.16 -8.60 3.41
CA TYR A 126 -27.69 -8.21 4.71
C TYR A 126 -29.18 -8.50 4.78
N ASP A 127 -29.63 -9.03 5.91
CA ASP A 127 -31.04 -9.26 6.19
C ASP A 127 -31.53 -8.27 7.24
N ASP A 128 -32.45 -7.39 6.82
CA ASP A 128 -33.03 -6.37 7.68
C ASP A 128 -33.91 -6.90 8.81
N LYS A 129 -34.43 -8.13 8.71
CA LYS A 129 -35.28 -8.73 9.75
C LYS A 129 -34.43 -9.31 10.88
N THR A 130 -33.39 -10.05 10.53
CA THR A 130 -32.47 -10.68 11.50
C THR A 130 -31.34 -9.75 11.97
N LYS A 131 -31.14 -8.63 11.25
CA LYS A 131 -30.05 -7.68 11.44
C LYS A 131 -28.69 -8.39 11.41
N GLU A 132 -28.54 -9.30 10.45
CA GLU A 132 -27.36 -10.14 10.25
C GLU A 132 -26.93 -10.10 8.79
N TRP A 133 -25.62 -10.24 8.59
CA TRP A 133 -25.05 -10.54 7.29
C TRP A 133 -25.07 -12.04 7.06
N THR A 134 -25.18 -12.45 5.81
CA THR A 134 -24.82 -13.79 5.33
C THR A 134 -23.62 -13.61 4.41
N VAL A 135 -22.46 -14.11 4.82
CA VAL A 135 -21.21 -14.03 4.06
C VAL A 135 -20.81 -15.44 3.64
N VAL A 136 -20.75 -15.68 2.33
CA VAL A 136 -20.29 -16.96 1.78
C VAL A 136 -18.80 -16.85 1.48
N VAL A 137 -18.01 -17.73 2.07
CA VAL A 137 -16.57 -17.81 1.88
C VAL A 137 -16.16 -19.16 1.33
N HIS A 138 -15.15 -19.21 0.47
CA HIS A 138 -14.53 -20.43 0.01
C HIS A 138 -13.24 -20.67 0.78
N ARG A 139 -13.16 -21.80 1.50
CA ARG A 139 -12.03 -22.17 2.35
C ARG A 139 -11.84 -23.68 2.31
N ASP A 140 -10.59 -24.12 2.20
CA ASP A 140 -10.23 -25.55 2.23
C ASP A 140 -11.06 -26.40 1.23
N GLY A 141 -11.30 -25.86 0.03
CA GLY A 141 -12.03 -26.53 -1.05
C GLY A 141 -13.56 -26.58 -0.89
N LYS A 142 -14.13 -25.92 0.13
CA LYS A 142 -15.58 -25.90 0.39
C LYS A 142 -16.10 -24.51 0.69
N ASP A 143 -17.40 -24.33 0.49
CA ASP A 143 -18.07 -23.09 0.85
C ASP A 143 -18.56 -23.16 2.30
N ILE A 144 -18.31 -22.08 3.05
CA ILE A 144 -18.70 -21.90 4.44
C ILE A 144 -19.53 -20.62 4.52
N THR A 145 -20.65 -20.67 5.24
CA THR A 145 -21.50 -19.50 5.47
C THR A 145 -21.25 -18.95 6.87
N LEU A 146 -20.81 -17.69 6.93
CA LEU A 146 -20.67 -16.93 8.16
C LEU A 146 -21.87 -15.99 8.34
N LYS A 147 -22.33 -15.82 9.57
CA LYS A 147 -23.47 -14.96 9.92
C LYS A 147 -23.12 -13.89 10.95
N PRO A 148 -22.30 -12.88 10.61
CA PRO A 148 -21.93 -11.85 11.54
C PRO A 148 -22.99 -10.75 11.65
N LYS A 149 -22.95 -10.01 12.76
CA LYS A 149 -23.71 -8.77 12.94
C LYS A 149 -23.03 -7.60 12.22
N GLN A 150 -21.70 -7.61 12.17
CA GLN A 150 -20.89 -6.56 11.56
C GLN A 150 -20.04 -7.14 10.42
N LEU A 151 -20.00 -6.42 9.31
CA LEU A 151 -19.14 -6.74 8.17
C LEU A 151 -18.26 -5.53 7.87
N VAL A 152 -16.95 -5.75 7.82
CA VAL A 152 -15.97 -4.71 7.49
C VAL A 152 -15.24 -5.08 6.21
N LEU A 153 -15.21 -4.17 5.24
CA LEU A 153 -14.42 -4.31 4.04
C LEU A 153 -13.06 -3.63 4.24
N ALA A 154 -12.02 -4.43 4.42
CA ALA A 154 -10.62 -4.03 4.56
C ALA A 154 -9.77 -4.49 3.37
N THR A 155 -10.34 -4.43 2.16
CA THR A 155 -9.75 -4.97 0.93
C THR A 155 -8.67 -4.10 0.30
N GLY A 156 -8.49 -2.87 0.80
CA GLY A 156 -7.53 -1.89 0.30
C GLY A 156 -7.89 -1.33 -1.08
N GLN A 157 -7.13 -0.31 -1.53
CA GLN A 157 -7.38 0.36 -2.82
C GLN A 157 -6.44 -0.14 -3.93
N SER A 158 -5.25 -0.62 -3.59
CA SER A 158 -4.18 -0.91 -4.56
C SER A 158 -4.03 -2.39 -4.91
N GLY A 159 -5.03 -3.23 -4.59
CA GLY A 159 -4.97 -4.69 -4.75
C GLY A 159 -5.43 -5.21 -6.12
N LYS A 160 -6.30 -4.46 -6.81
CA LYS A 160 -6.81 -4.81 -8.15
C LYS A 160 -6.00 -4.06 -9.20
N ALA A 161 -5.38 -4.78 -10.13
CA ALA A 161 -4.67 -4.17 -11.25
C ALA A 161 -5.66 -3.45 -12.18
N ASN A 162 -5.32 -2.23 -12.58
CA ASN A 162 -5.99 -1.54 -13.66
C ASN A 162 -5.19 -1.76 -14.94
N LEU A 163 -5.61 -2.74 -15.74
CA LEU A 163 -4.92 -3.10 -16.98
C LEU A 163 -5.63 -2.45 -18.18
N PRO A 164 -5.08 -1.38 -18.76
CA PRO A 164 -5.62 -0.83 -20.00
C PRO A 164 -5.51 -1.84 -21.14
N LYS A 165 -6.45 -1.77 -22.08
CA LYS A 165 -6.40 -2.55 -23.33
C LYS A 165 -5.87 -1.66 -24.43
N PHE A 166 -4.74 -2.04 -25.02
CA PHE A 166 -4.16 -1.36 -26.17
C PHE A 166 -4.34 -2.21 -27.42
N LYS A 167 -4.45 -1.56 -28.58
CA LYS A 167 -4.45 -2.24 -29.87
C LYS A 167 -3.14 -3.01 -30.07
N GLY A 168 -3.20 -4.26 -30.52
CA GLY A 168 -2.03 -5.09 -30.87
C GLY A 168 -1.27 -5.69 -29.69
N MET A 169 -1.72 -5.45 -28.46
CA MET A 169 -1.12 -5.94 -27.21
C MET A 169 -0.84 -7.45 -27.22
N GLU A 170 -1.77 -8.24 -27.74
CA GLU A 170 -1.71 -9.70 -27.87
C GLU A 170 -0.65 -10.21 -28.86
N THR A 171 -0.17 -9.33 -29.75
CA THR A 171 0.85 -9.68 -30.76
C THR A 171 2.27 -9.30 -30.35
N PHE A 172 2.42 -8.65 -29.18
CA PHE A 172 3.73 -8.27 -28.66
C PHE A 172 4.59 -9.51 -28.39
N LYS A 173 5.81 -9.53 -28.93
CA LYS A 173 6.73 -10.66 -28.80
C LYS A 173 7.68 -10.53 -27.59
N GLY A 174 7.66 -9.41 -26.89
CA GLY A 174 8.44 -9.17 -25.67
C GLY A 174 7.67 -9.52 -24.40
N ASP A 175 8.31 -9.36 -23.24
CA ASP A 175 7.64 -9.49 -21.95
C ASP A 175 6.74 -8.28 -21.69
N GLN A 176 5.50 -8.54 -21.29
CA GLN A 176 4.50 -7.53 -20.96
C GLN A 176 3.73 -7.93 -19.70
N HIS A 177 3.65 -7.02 -18.75
CA HIS A 177 2.94 -7.23 -17.50
C HIS A 177 2.59 -5.90 -16.81
N HIS A 178 1.59 -5.93 -15.95
CA HIS A 178 1.29 -4.83 -15.03
C HIS A 178 2.34 -4.79 -13.90
N SER A 179 2.57 -3.64 -13.26
CA SER A 179 3.56 -3.47 -12.18
C SER A 179 3.39 -4.47 -11.02
N SER A 180 2.15 -4.83 -10.70
CA SER A 180 1.82 -5.86 -9.69
C SER A 180 2.27 -7.28 -10.04
N LYS A 181 2.77 -7.51 -11.26
CA LYS A 181 3.31 -8.78 -11.75
C LYS A 181 4.76 -8.63 -12.23
N HIS A 182 5.37 -7.45 -12.06
CA HIS A 182 6.76 -7.24 -12.46
C HIS A 182 7.70 -8.11 -11.62
N PRO A 183 8.48 -9.03 -12.24
CA PRO A 183 9.30 -9.99 -11.51
C PRO A 183 10.56 -9.36 -10.90
N GLY A 184 10.87 -8.11 -11.25
CA GLY A 184 12.13 -7.46 -10.93
C GLY A 184 13.01 -7.26 -12.18
N PRO A 185 14.12 -6.54 -12.05
CA PRO A 185 14.87 -6.03 -13.20
C PRO A 185 15.91 -7.02 -13.74
N ASP A 186 16.21 -8.10 -13.03
CA ASP A 186 17.37 -8.97 -13.27
C ASP A 186 17.42 -9.56 -14.70
N ALA A 187 16.27 -9.82 -15.30
CA ALA A 187 16.15 -10.42 -16.63
C ALA A 187 16.21 -9.40 -17.79
N TYR A 188 16.47 -8.11 -17.50
CA TYR A 188 16.31 -7.01 -18.47
C TYR A 188 17.59 -6.29 -18.85
N ALA A 189 18.76 -6.73 -18.37
CA ALA A 189 20.05 -6.20 -18.79
C ALA A 189 20.19 -6.20 -20.33
N GLY A 190 20.58 -5.06 -20.89
CA GLY A 190 20.75 -4.87 -22.34
C GLY A 190 19.44 -4.86 -23.16
N LYS A 191 18.27 -4.97 -22.51
CA LYS A 191 16.96 -4.88 -23.19
C LYS A 191 16.49 -3.44 -23.26
N LYS A 192 15.46 -3.21 -24.09
CA LYS A 192 14.71 -1.96 -24.14
C LYS A 192 13.39 -2.13 -23.38
N ALA A 193 13.11 -1.24 -22.44
CA ALA A 193 11.90 -1.28 -21.64
C ALA A 193 11.09 0.01 -21.81
N VAL A 194 9.78 -0.14 -22.01
CA VAL A 194 8.82 0.98 -22.00
C VAL A 194 7.96 0.85 -20.75
N VAL A 195 8.03 1.84 -19.87
CA VAL A 195 7.24 1.91 -18.64
C VAL A 195 6.08 2.87 -18.87
N ILE A 196 4.86 2.33 -18.90
CA ILE A 196 3.64 3.13 -19.12
C ILE A 196 3.12 3.62 -17.77
N GLY A 197 3.16 4.93 -17.57
CA GLY A 197 2.78 5.60 -16.32
C GLY A 197 3.96 6.33 -15.67
N SER A 198 3.64 7.22 -14.73
CA SER A 198 4.60 8.16 -14.13
C SER A 198 4.41 8.35 -12.61
N ASN A 199 3.76 7.41 -11.91
CA ASN A 199 3.59 7.45 -10.44
C ASN A 199 4.66 6.58 -9.74
N ASN A 200 4.55 6.36 -8.41
CA ASN A 200 5.53 5.60 -7.60
C ASN A 200 6.06 4.32 -8.28
N SER A 201 5.18 3.35 -8.58
CA SER A 201 5.64 2.08 -9.16
C SER A 201 6.32 2.24 -10.52
N ALA A 202 5.96 3.25 -11.31
CA ALA A 202 6.60 3.47 -12.60
C ALA A 202 8.04 3.99 -12.41
N HIS A 203 8.24 4.93 -11.49
CA HIS A 203 9.56 5.46 -11.16
C HIS A 203 10.46 4.38 -10.54
N ASP A 204 9.97 3.63 -9.55
CA ASP A 204 10.73 2.57 -8.88
C ASP A 204 11.16 1.47 -9.86
N ILE A 205 10.24 1.02 -10.73
CA ILE A 205 10.53 -0.01 -11.73
C ILE A 205 11.48 0.54 -12.80
N ALA A 206 11.27 1.78 -13.26
CA ALA A 206 12.15 2.38 -14.26
C ALA A 206 13.58 2.56 -13.75
N ALA A 207 13.75 3.01 -12.50
CA ALA A 207 15.05 3.10 -11.85
C ALA A 207 15.70 1.73 -11.71
N ALA A 208 14.98 0.73 -11.17
CA ALA A 208 15.50 -0.62 -10.99
C ALA A 208 15.91 -1.29 -12.32
N LEU A 209 15.14 -1.06 -13.39
CA LEU A 209 15.48 -1.53 -14.74
C LEU A 209 16.74 -0.86 -15.27
N TRP A 210 16.87 0.46 -15.08
CA TRP A 210 18.06 1.21 -15.48
C TRP A 210 19.30 0.75 -14.71
N GLU A 211 19.19 0.56 -13.39
CA GLU A 211 20.26 0.02 -12.54
C GLU A 211 20.74 -1.36 -12.99
N ALA A 212 19.82 -2.18 -13.51
CA ALA A 212 20.15 -3.49 -14.11
C ALA A 212 20.67 -3.42 -15.56
N GLY A 213 20.84 -2.21 -16.12
CA GLY A 213 21.41 -1.99 -17.45
C GLY A 213 20.41 -2.07 -18.61
N ALA A 214 19.12 -1.86 -18.36
CA ALA A 214 18.11 -1.70 -19.43
C ALA A 214 18.11 -0.28 -20.00
N ASP A 215 17.77 -0.14 -21.29
CA ASP A 215 17.44 1.14 -21.93
C ASP A 215 15.96 1.46 -21.69
N VAL A 216 15.69 2.39 -20.78
CA VAL A 216 14.34 2.65 -20.25
C VAL A 216 13.73 3.91 -20.86
N THR A 217 12.48 3.80 -21.30
CA THR A 217 11.62 4.94 -21.66
C THR A 217 10.37 4.95 -20.78
N MET A 218 10.14 6.04 -20.05
CA MET A 218 8.92 6.31 -19.30
C MET A 218 7.92 7.08 -20.18
N VAL A 219 6.65 6.68 -20.13
CA VAL A 219 5.55 7.32 -20.84
C VAL A 219 4.61 7.98 -19.83
N GLN A 220 4.47 9.29 -19.94
CA GLN A 220 3.62 10.11 -19.10
C GLN A 220 2.46 10.69 -19.93
N ARG A 221 1.24 10.20 -19.67
CA ARG A 221 0.04 10.72 -20.35
C ARG A 221 -0.43 12.06 -19.81
N SER A 222 -0.37 12.23 -18.49
CA SER A 222 -0.87 13.41 -17.78
C SER A 222 0.10 13.79 -16.66
N SER A 223 -0.08 14.98 -16.10
CA SER A 223 0.79 15.47 -15.02
C SER A 223 0.84 14.52 -13.81
N THR A 224 1.97 14.54 -13.11
CA THR A 224 2.17 13.87 -11.82
C THR A 224 2.72 14.86 -10.81
N HIS A 225 2.27 14.76 -9.56
CA HIS A 225 2.88 15.49 -8.46
C HIS A 225 4.11 14.74 -7.93
N ILE A 226 5.23 15.45 -7.76
CA ILE A 226 6.47 14.87 -7.22
C ILE A 226 6.88 15.62 -5.95
N SER A 227 7.14 14.87 -4.87
CA SER A 227 7.77 15.40 -3.66
C SER A 227 9.09 14.69 -3.44
N ARG A 228 10.19 15.40 -3.23
CA ARG A 228 11.46 14.75 -2.85
C ARG A 228 11.35 14.19 -1.43
N SER A 229 11.81 12.95 -1.23
CA SER A 229 11.68 12.25 0.05
C SER A 229 12.24 13.07 1.20
N ASP A 230 13.49 13.55 1.11
CA ASP A 230 14.14 14.33 2.17
C ASP A 230 13.30 15.53 2.62
N THR A 231 12.84 16.34 1.66
CA THR A 231 12.05 17.53 1.92
C THR A 231 10.65 17.19 2.45
N LEU A 232 10.02 16.13 1.93
CA LEU A 232 8.73 15.64 2.42
C LEU A 232 8.82 15.13 3.86
N MET A 233 9.88 14.39 4.19
CA MET A 233 10.13 13.89 5.53
C MET A 233 10.38 15.03 6.51
N GLU A 234 11.14 16.05 6.11
CA GLU A 234 11.45 17.17 7.00
C GLU A 234 10.25 18.11 7.22
N ILE A 235 9.61 18.55 6.13
CA ILE A 235 8.57 19.59 6.17
C ILE A 235 7.18 18.98 6.39
N GLY A 236 6.88 17.86 5.70
CA GLY A 236 5.54 17.27 5.68
C GLY A 236 5.26 16.37 6.88
N LEU A 237 6.23 15.54 7.27
CA LEU A 237 6.05 14.54 8.32
C LEU A 237 6.89 14.81 9.58
N GLY A 238 7.94 15.63 9.49
CA GLY A 238 9.01 15.69 10.48
C GLY A 238 8.57 16.12 11.88
N SER A 239 7.54 16.94 11.97
CA SER A 239 6.98 17.38 13.26
C SER A 239 6.21 16.29 14.01
N LEU A 240 5.77 15.24 13.32
CA LEU A 240 4.93 14.18 13.88
C LEU A 240 5.61 12.80 13.84
N TYR A 241 6.29 12.46 12.74
CA TYR A 241 6.77 11.11 12.44
C TYR A 241 8.26 11.12 12.13
N SER A 242 9.07 11.52 13.11
CA SER A 242 10.53 11.52 13.00
C SER A 242 11.21 11.19 14.33
N GLU A 243 12.50 10.86 14.28
CA GLU A 243 13.34 10.72 15.48
C GLU A 243 13.32 12.01 16.32
N GLN A 244 13.37 13.18 15.68
CA GLN A 244 13.30 14.47 16.38
C GLN A 244 11.94 14.68 17.06
N ALA A 245 10.84 14.24 16.44
CA ALA A 245 9.52 14.30 17.04
C ALA A 245 9.47 13.43 18.31
N LEU A 246 10.01 12.21 18.27
CA LEU A 246 10.12 11.34 19.44
C LEU A 246 10.95 11.99 20.56
N GLN A 247 12.10 12.58 20.22
CA GLN A 247 12.96 13.29 21.18
C GLN A 247 12.25 14.49 21.81
N ASN A 248 11.36 15.15 21.06
CA ASN A 248 10.51 16.24 21.54
C ASN A 248 9.27 15.75 22.31
N GLY A 249 9.15 14.44 22.57
CA GLY A 249 8.05 13.85 23.33
C GLY A 249 6.75 13.66 22.54
N ILE A 250 6.81 13.77 21.21
CA ILE A 250 5.72 13.40 20.28
C ILE A 250 5.86 11.90 19.98
N THR A 251 5.20 11.08 20.80
CA THR A 251 5.12 9.63 20.56
C THR A 251 4.21 9.35 19.36
N THR A 252 4.32 8.16 18.74
CA THR A 252 3.43 7.74 17.65
C THR A 252 1.95 7.90 18.01
N ALA A 253 1.54 7.51 19.21
CA ALA A 253 0.16 7.70 19.65
C ALA A 253 -0.28 9.18 19.72
N LYS A 254 0.61 10.10 20.08
CA LYS A 254 0.31 11.54 20.05
C LYS A 254 0.29 12.06 18.62
N ALA A 255 1.23 11.63 17.79
CA ALA A 255 1.30 11.98 16.38
C ALA A 255 0.02 11.58 15.65
N ASP A 256 -0.41 10.32 15.81
CA ASP A 256 -1.64 9.78 15.25
C ASP A 256 -2.87 10.57 15.72
N LEU A 257 -2.94 10.91 17.02
CA LEU A 257 -4.07 11.67 17.56
C LEU A 257 -4.12 13.10 17.01
N ILE A 258 -2.99 13.79 16.94
CA ILE A 258 -2.88 15.13 16.34
C ILE A 258 -3.32 15.04 14.87
N PHE A 259 -2.77 14.09 14.14
CA PHE A 259 -3.06 13.90 12.72
C PHE A 259 -4.54 13.59 12.47
N ALA A 260 -5.11 12.65 13.23
CA ALA A 260 -6.52 12.26 13.13
C ALA A 260 -7.50 13.36 13.61
N SER A 261 -7.04 14.32 14.40
CA SER A 261 -7.88 15.43 14.87
C SER A 261 -8.16 16.49 13.80
N LEU A 262 -7.45 16.46 12.66
CA LEU A 262 -7.61 17.43 11.57
C LEU A 262 -8.70 17.00 10.59
N PRO A 263 -9.82 17.73 10.46
CA PRO A 263 -10.85 17.39 9.48
C PRO A 263 -10.33 17.54 8.05
N TYR A 264 -10.60 16.54 7.20
CA TYR A 264 -10.18 16.56 5.79
C TYR A 264 -10.63 17.80 5.01
N LYS A 265 -11.77 18.41 5.41
CA LYS A 265 -12.29 19.62 4.76
C LYS A 265 -11.32 20.81 4.89
N ILE A 266 -10.59 20.93 5.99
CA ILE A 266 -9.67 22.05 6.25
C ILE A 266 -8.19 21.64 6.13
N LEU A 267 -7.91 20.35 6.02
CA LEU A 267 -6.52 19.84 5.99
C LEU A 267 -5.67 20.48 4.87
N HIS A 268 -6.27 20.78 3.71
CA HIS A 268 -5.60 21.44 2.60
C HIS A 268 -4.98 22.80 3.00
N GLU A 269 -5.60 23.57 3.90
CA GLU A 269 -5.10 24.87 4.36
C GLU A 269 -3.75 24.76 5.09
N PHE A 270 -3.52 23.63 5.77
CA PHE A 270 -2.24 23.33 6.44
C PHE A 270 -1.19 22.80 5.46
N GLN A 271 -1.62 22.10 4.40
CA GLN A 271 -0.73 21.49 3.42
C GLN A 271 -0.19 22.51 2.41
N ILE A 272 -1.01 23.45 1.94
CA ILE A 272 -0.61 24.49 0.97
C ILE A 272 0.70 25.21 1.36
N PRO A 273 0.85 25.79 2.56
CA PRO A 273 2.09 26.48 2.93
C PRO A 273 3.28 25.52 3.02
N ALA A 274 3.06 24.27 3.44
CA ALA A 274 4.11 23.25 3.47
C ALA A 274 4.64 22.97 2.06
N TYR A 275 3.77 22.65 1.09
CA TYR A 275 4.20 22.40 -0.29
C TYR A 275 4.74 23.63 -0.99
N ALA A 276 4.30 24.84 -0.64
CA ALA A 276 4.91 26.07 -1.14
C ALA A 276 6.38 26.20 -0.71
N GLU A 277 6.71 25.85 0.55
CA GLU A 277 8.10 25.84 1.01
C GLU A 277 8.90 24.70 0.35
N MET A 278 8.31 23.51 0.17
CA MET A 278 8.97 22.42 -0.58
C MET A 278 9.31 22.85 -2.02
N LYS A 279 8.35 23.49 -2.70
CA LYS A 279 8.52 24.04 -4.07
C LYS A 279 9.67 25.03 -4.16
N LYS A 280 9.81 25.89 -3.14
CA LYS A 280 10.89 26.88 -3.05
C LYS A 280 12.24 26.21 -2.80
N ARG A 281 12.32 25.29 -1.83
CA ARG A 281 13.56 24.58 -1.47
C ARG A 281 14.09 23.74 -2.63
N ASP A 282 13.20 23.04 -3.32
CA ASP A 282 13.54 22.13 -4.42
C ASP A 282 13.35 22.76 -5.81
N ALA A 283 13.33 24.09 -5.90
CA ALA A 283 13.05 24.80 -7.16
C ALA A 283 13.99 24.42 -8.31
N ALA A 284 15.27 24.14 -8.02
CA ALA A 284 16.23 23.70 -9.04
C ALA A 284 15.88 22.31 -9.60
N PHE A 285 15.45 21.39 -8.74
CA PHE A 285 15.02 20.05 -9.12
C PHE A 285 13.77 20.09 -10.01
N TYR A 286 12.75 20.87 -9.62
CA TYR A 286 11.53 21.02 -10.41
C TYR A 286 11.79 21.65 -11.79
N LYS A 287 12.64 22.68 -11.85
CA LYS A 287 13.09 23.25 -13.14
C LYS A 287 13.81 22.23 -14.01
N GLY A 288 14.60 21.34 -13.41
CA GLY A 288 15.26 20.23 -14.10
C GLY A 288 14.25 19.29 -14.75
N LEU A 289 13.22 18.89 -14.00
CA LEU A 289 12.14 18.03 -14.50
C LEU A 289 11.36 18.68 -15.64
N GLU A 290 10.96 19.95 -15.47
CA GLU A 290 10.26 20.71 -16.52
C GLU A 290 11.11 20.82 -17.79
N LYS A 291 12.42 21.09 -17.64
CA LYS A 291 13.36 21.13 -18.76
C LYS A 291 13.51 19.78 -19.47
N ALA A 292 13.43 18.67 -18.73
CA ALA A 292 13.40 17.32 -19.29
C ALA A 292 12.05 16.96 -19.97
N GLY A 293 11.06 17.86 -19.90
CA GLY A 293 9.75 17.68 -20.50
C GLY A 293 8.72 17.03 -19.57
N PHE A 294 9.02 16.83 -18.29
CA PHE A 294 8.11 16.22 -17.33
C PHE A 294 6.96 17.16 -16.97
N MET A 295 5.73 16.65 -17.04
CA MET A 295 4.53 17.40 -16.68
C MET A 295 4.29 17.30 -15.18
N LEU A 296 4.52 18.39 -14.45
CA LEU A 296 4.28 18.49 -13.02
C LEU A 296 2.91 19.09 -12.71
N ASP A 297 2.35 18.72 -11.56
CA ASP A 297 1.27 19.45 -10.90
C ASP A 297 1.48 19.49 -9.38
N TRP A 298 0.67 20.29 -8.70
CA TRP A 298 0.76 20.54 -7.26
C TRP A 298 -0.49 20.11 -6.49
N GLY A 299 -1.24 19.15 -7.05
CA GLY A 299 -2.59 18.82 -6.57
C GLY A 299 -3.65 19.79 -7.11
N ASP A 300 -4.92 19.48 -6.85
CA ASP A 300 -6.06 20.25 -7.41
C ASP A 300 -6.13 21.71 -6.92
N ASP A 301 -5.50 22.01 -5.79
CA ASP A 301 -5.55 23.29 -5.07
C ASP A 301 -4.19 23.63 -4.41
N GLU A 302 -3.08 23.21 -5.03
CA GLU A 302 -1.70 23.41 -4.54
C GLU A 302 -1.39 22.73 -3.18
N SER A 303 -2.27 21.88 -2.67
CA SER A 303 -2.09 21.15 -1.40
C SER A 303 -1.28 19.85 -1.53
N GLY A 304 -0.67 19.63 -2.70
CA GLY A 304 0.33 18.60 -2.95
C GLY A 304 -0.12 17.16 -2.79
N LEU A 305 0.84 16.30 -2.44
CA LEU A 305 0.70 14.85 -2.40
C LEU A 305 -0.44 14.38 -1.51
N PHE A 306 -0.52 14.91 -0.29
CA PHE A 306 -1.38 14.35 0.74
C PHE A 306 -2.88 14.43 0.37
N MET A 307 -3.34 15.63 0.00
CA MET A 307 -4.73 15.82 -0.42
C MET A 307 -5.01 15.18 -1.77
N LYS A 308 -4.04 15.15 -2.68
CA LYS A 308 -4.19 14.44 -3.97
C LYS A 308 -4.44 12.95 -3.75
N TYR A 309 -3.71 12.33 -2.84
CA TYR A 309 -3.95 10.93 -2.46
C TYR A 309 -5.34 10.73 -1.86
N LEU A 310 -5.78 11.59 -0.92
CA LEU A 310 -7.11 11.47 -0.33
C LEU A 310 -8.25 11.64 -1.35
N ARG A 311 -8.07 12.49 -2.37
CA ARG A 311 -9.10 12.77 -3.38
C ARG A 311 -9.13 11.75 -4.52
N ARG A 312 -7.95 11.26 -4.96
CA ARG A 312 -7.83 10.45 -6.19
C ARG A 312 -7.18 9.08 -5.98
N GLY A 313 -6.55 8.83 -4.84
CA GLY A 313 -5.82 7.58 -4.55
C GLY A 313 -4.61 7.30 -5.45
N SER A 314 -4.16 8.29 -6.25
CA SER A 314 -3.09 8.13 -7.25
C SER A 314 -2.60 9.49 -7.78
N GLY A 315 -1.64 9.48 -8.72
CA GLY A 315 -1.17 10.67 -9.43
C GLY A 315 0.02 11.38 -8.77
N TYR A 316 0.77 10.67 -7.93
CA TYR A 316 1.94 11.21 -7.24
C TYR A 316 3.12 10.23 -7.25
N TYR A 317 4.30 10.76 -6.96
CA TYR A 317 5.52 10.03 -6.67
C TYR A 317 6.29 10.71 -5.53
N ILE A 318 6.78 9.92 -4.57
CA ILE A 318 7.75 10.39 -3.56
C ILE A 318 9.14 10.04 -4.07
N ASP A 319 9.89 11.05 -4.51
CA ASP A 319 11.17 10.84 -5.17
C ASP A 319 12.28 10.40 -4.21
N VAL A 320 12.83 9.22 -4.49
CA VAL A 320 14.01 8.63 -3.84
C VAL A 320 15.22 8.55 -4.80
N GLY A 321 15.17 9.27 -5.93
CA GLY A 321 16.29 9.41 -6.87
C GLY A 321 15.93 9.14 -8.33
N ALA A 322 14.84 8.40 -8.60
CA ALA A 322 14.45 8.07 -9.98
C ALA A 322 14.15 9.31 -10.84
N SER A 323 13.63 10.39 -10.24
CA SER A 323 13.40 11.64 -10.98
C SER A 323 14.70 12.28 -11.46
N GLN A 324 15.81 12.13 -10.72
CA GLN A 324 17.11 12.64 -11.18
C GLN A 324 17.58 11.92 -12.44
N LEU A 325 17.33 10.60 -12.56
CA LEU A 325 17.63 9.85 -13.77
C LEU A 325 16.86 10.36 -15.01
N VAL A 326 15.65 10.88 -14.80
CA VAL A 326 14.87 11.54 -15.86
C VAL A 326 15.47 12.91 -16.21
N ILE A 327 15.85 13.71 -15.21
CA ILE A 327 16.51 15.01 -15.41
C ILE A 327 17.81 14.85 -16.23
N ASP A 328 18.59 13.82 -15.90
CA ASP A 328 19.89 13.54 -16.53
C ASP A 328 19.75 12.87 -17.91
N GLY A 329 18.54 12.47 -18.31
CA GLY A 329 18.26 11.75 -19.56
C GLY A 329 18.69 10.28 -19.55
N SER A 330 19.07 9.74 -18.39
CA SER A 330 19.38 8.32 -18.18
C SER A 330 18.15 7.43 -18.34
N ILE A 331 17.00 7.91 -17.87
CA ILE A 331 15.68 7.38 -18.23
C ILE A 331 15.05 8.34 -19.22
N LYS A 332 14.73 7.84 -20.43
CA LYS A 332 14.07 8.65 -21.47
C LYS A 332 12.64 8.95 -21.07
N LEU A 333 12.12 10.11 -21.45
CA LEU A 333 10.76 10.52 -21.15
C LEU A 333 9.97 10.84 -22.43
N LYS A 334 8.71 10.41 -22.46
CA LYS A 334 7.71 10.80 -23.44
C LYS A 334 6.47 11.29 -22.71
N SER A 335 6.25 12.61 -22.73
CA SER A 335 5.17 13.26 -21.98
C SER A 335 4.07 13.80 -22.90
N GLY A 336 2.84 13.85 -22.39
CA GLY A 336 1.66 14.34 -23.12
C GLY A 336 1.20 13.42 -24.25
N VAL A 337 1.60 12.15 -24.22
CA VAL A 337 1.28 11.14 -25.25
C VAL A 337 0.57 9.94 -24.63
N ASP A 338 -0.18 9.19 -25.43
CA ASP A 338 -0.88 7.97 -25.00
C ASP A 338 -0.45 6.80 -25.89
N VAL A 339 -0.69 5.56 -25.48
CA VAL A 339 -0.31 4.41 -26.31
C VAL A 339 -1.36 4.20 -27.40
N GLU A 340 -1.01 4.48 -28.65
CA GLU A 340 -1.87 4.23 -29.81
C GLU A 340 -1.97 2.73 -30.14
N GLU A 341 -0.82 2.05 -30.19
CA GLU A 341 -0.72 0.65 -30.59
C GLU A 341 0.56 0.00 -30.05
N ILE A 342 0.42 -1.23 -29.54
CA ILE A 342 1.57 -2.10 -29.25
C ILE A 342 1.78 -2.98 -30.48
N LYS A 343 2.87 -2.73 -31.22
CA LYS A 343 3.30 -3.55 -32.36
C LYS A 343 4.16 -4.71 -31.85
N GLN A 344 4.39 -5.70 -32.69
CA GLN A 344 5.15 -6.92 -32.31
C GLN A 344 6.48 -6.67 -31.58
N HIS A 345 7.18 -5.57 -31.88
CA HIS A 345 8.49 -5.24 -31.31
C HIS A 345 8.64 -3.78 -30.86
N SER A 346 7.55 -3.00 -30.80
CA SER A 346 7.62 -1.57 -30.47
C SER A 346 6.30 -1.04 -29.91
N VAL A 347 6.37 0.03 -29.13
CA VAL A 347 5.18 0.78 -28.68
C VAL A 347 5.07 2.06 -29.52
N LEU A 348 3.91 2.26 -30.14
CA LEU A 348 3.54 3.51 -30.83
C LEU A 348 2.82 4.42 -29.82
N LEU A 349 3.24 5.67 -29.75
CA LEU A 349 2.76 6.71 -28.83
C LEU A 349 2.10 7.86 -29.59
#